data_AF-B8MSV3-F1
#
_entry.id   AF-B8MSV3-F1
#
_cell.length_a   1.000
_cell.length_b   1.000
_cell.length_c   1.000
_cell.angle_alpha   90.00
_cell.angle_beta   90.00
_cell.angle_gamma   90.00
#
_symmetry.space_group_name_H-M   'P 1'
#
loop_
_entity.id
_entity.type
_entity.pdbx_description
1 polymer ?
#
loop_
_entity_poly.entity_id
_entity_poly.type
_entity_poly.pdbx_seq_one_letter_code
_entity_poly.pdbx_strand_id
1 'polypeptide(L)'
;AKTWWPGRTCSGSSQTSNRVGEHLEKLTKVILTGARAFLPAFRITPIPVLYRESGFSPLDIELDRMALLATVRLRRLDPYHPLRRRAEQIASNGRQTSHFARHILALPNSEQINPLQYTPWHPRESRENAQA
;
A
#
# COMPACT_ATOMS: atom_id res chain seq x y z
N ALA A 1 8.59 -2.48 8.57
CA ALA A 1 7.82 -1.22 8.52
C ALA A 1 6.35 -1.55 8.74
N LYS A 2 5.71 -0.90 9.72
CA LYS A 2 4.31 -1.11 10.11
C LYS A 2 3.48 -0.06 9.37
N THR A 3 2.73 -0.48 8.35
CA THR A 3 1.84 0.43 7.63
C THR A 3 0.56 0.59 8.45
N TRP A 4 0.42 1.74 9.11
CA TRP A 4 -0.80 2.19 9.82
C TRP A 4 -1.95 2.51 8.85
N TRP A 5 -1.77 2.24 7.56
CA TRP A 5 -2.65 2.63 6.47
C TRP A 5 -3.56 1.46 6.06
N PRO A 6 -4.85 1.49 6.42
CA PRO A 6 -5.85 0.51 6.00
C PRO A 6 -6.55 0.87 4.67
N GLY A 7 -6.06 1.89 3.96
CA GLY A 7 -6.77 2.53 2.84
C GLY A 7 -7.77 3.61 3.29
N ARG A 8 -8.34 4.35 2.32
CA ARG A 8 -9.34 5.40 2.59
C ARG A 8 -10.70 4.84 3.05
N THR A 9 -11.06 3.68 2.51
CA THR A 9 -12.34 3.02 2.77
C THR A 9 -12.12 1.57 3.14
N CYS A 10 -12.83 1.08 4.16
CA CYS A 10 -12.94 -0.35 4.42
C CYS A 10 -14.13 -0.92 3.62
N SER A 11 -13.89 -1.99 2.88
CA SER A 11 -14.93 -2.79 2.24
C SER A 11 -15.45 -3.85 3.22
N GLY A 12 -16.57 -3.56 3.88
CA GLY A 12 -17.37 -4.52 4.65
C GLY A 12 -18.71 -4.79 3.97
N SER A 13 -19.78 -4.98 4.74
CA SER A 13 -21.16 -5.00 4.22
C SER A 13 -21.59 -3.66 3.61
N SER A 14 -20.95 -2.57 4.02
CA SER A 14 -21.09 -1.24 3.43
C SER A 14 -19.70 -0.57 3.32
N GLN A 15 -19.53 0.29 2.32
CA GLN A 15 -18.31 1.08 2.17
C GLN A 15 -18.24 2.13 3.29
N THR A 16 -17.35 1.91 4.26
CA THR A 16 -17.20 2.80 5.41
C THR A 16 -15.87 3.55 5.33
N SER A 17 -15.91 4.87 5.54
CA SER A 17 -14.70 5.71 5.58
C SER A 17 -13.86 5.42 6.82
N ASN A 18 -12.55 5.29 6.65
CA ASN A 18 -11.61 5.11 7.76
C ASN A 18 -11.32 6.40 8.54
N ARG A 19 -11.98 7.51 8.20
CA ARG A 19 -11.82 8.83 8.84
C ARG A 19 -10.36 9.33 8.88
N VAL A 20 -9.54 8.90 7.92
CA VAL A 20 -8.12 9.31 7.80
C VAL A 20 -7.95 10.58 6.96
N GLY A 21 -9.03 11.10 6.35
CA GLY A 21 -9.01 12.25 5.44
C GLY A 21 -8.27 13.47 5.98
N GLU A 22 -8.58 13.91 7.20
CA GLU A 22 -7.92 15.07 7.81
C GLU A 22 -6.41 14.89 7.97
N HIS A 23 -5.96 13.67 8.25
CA HIS A 23 -4.54 13.35 8.42
C HIS A 23 -3.83 13.39 7.07
N LEU A 24 -4.48 12.88 6.03
CA LEU A 24 -3.96 12.93 4.66
C LEU A 24 -3.85 14.36 4.15
N GLU A 25 -4.83 15.21 4.44
CA GLU A 25 -4.79 16.62 4.07
C GLU A 25 -3.62 17.34 4.75
N LYS A 26 -3.41 17.11 6.05
CA LYS A 26 -2.28 17.67 6.81
C LYS A 26 -0.93 17.24 6.21
N LEU A 27 -0.76 15.96 5.93
CA LEU A 27 0.47 15.42 5.34
C LEU A 27 0.68 15.92 3.90
N THR A 28 -0.38 15.98 3.09
CA THR A 28 -0.34 16.54 1.74
C THR A 28 0.08 18.00 1.76
N LYS A 29 -0.44 18.78 2.72
CA LYS A 29 -0.03 20.18 2.91
C LYS A 29 1.47 20.29 3.19
N VAL A 30 2.01 19.45 4.09
CA VAL A 30 3.45 19.44 4.41
C VAL A 30 4.28 19.10 3.16
N ILE A 31 3.91 18.08 2.40
CA ILE A 31 4.62 17.69 1.17
C ILE A 31 4.60 18.82 0.14
N LEU A 32 3.44 19.45 -0.09
CA LEU A 32 3.32 20.55 -1.05
C LEU A 32 4.08 21.81 -0.60
N THR A 33 4.09 22.09 0.71
CA THR A 33 4.90 23.19 1.26
C THR A 33 6.39 22.91 1.05
N GLY A 34 6.85 21.67 1.31
CA GLY A 34 8.23 21.27 1.05
C GLY A 34 8.59 21.35 -0.43
N ALA A 35 7.73 20.86 -1.32
CA ALA A 35 7.93 20.91 -2.77
C ALA A 35 8.09 22.35 -3.28
N ARG A 36 7.27 23.29 -2.78
CA ARG A 36 7.35 24.71 -3.15
C ARG A 36 8.52 25.45 -2.52
N ALA A 37 9.02 24.98 -1.38
CA ALA A 37 10.20 25.58 -0.75
C ALA A 37 11.48 25.23 -1.52
N PHE A 38 11.52 24.03 -2.10
CA PHE A 38 12.68 23.56 -2.87
C PHE A 38 12.65 23.99 -4.35
N LEU A 39 11.47 23.96 -4.99
CA LEU A 39 11.33 24.29 -6.41
C LEU A 39 11.08 25.79 -6.61
N PRO A 40 11.62 26.41 -7.68
CA PRO A 40 11.24 27.75 -8.11
C PRO A 40 9.84 27.72 -8.76
N ALA A 41 8.82 27.47 -7.95
CA ALA A 41 7.43 27.34 -8.40
C ALA A 41 6.60 28.57 -8.04
N PHE A 42 5.80 29.05 -8.99
CA PHE A 42 4.87 30.14 -8.76
C PHE A 42 3.67 29.67 -7.92
N ARG A 43 2.99 30.61 -7.28
CA ARG A 43 1.77 30.33 -6.51
C ARG A 43 0.68 29.64 -7.36
N ILE A 44 0.64 29.95 -8.65
CA ILE A 44 -0.31 29.40 -9.63
C ILE A 44 0.12 28.07 -10.24
N THR A 45 1.31 27.55 -9.92
CA THR A 45 1.77 26.28 -10.48
C THR A 45 0.83 25.16 -10.04
N PRO A 46 0.26 24.39 -10.99
CA PRO A 46 -0.71 23.36 -10.67
C PRO A 46 -0.04 22.22 -9.89
N ILE A 47 -0.79 21.65 -8.94
CA ILE A 47 -0.32 20.61 -8.03
C ILE A 47 0.32 19.39 -8.75
N PRO A 48 -0.25 18.87 -9.86
CA PRO A 48 0.36 17.75 -10.58
C PRO A 48 1.77 18.06 -11.11
N VAL A 49 2.02 19.32 -11.53
CA VAL A 49 3.35 19.75 -11.97
C VAL A 49 4.30 19.78 -10.78
N LEU A 50 3.86 20.26 -9.60
CA LEU A 50 4.69 20.21 -8.40
C LEU A 50 5.12 18.78 -8.05
N TYR A 51 4.22 17.81 -8.12
CA TYR A 51 4.56 16.40 -7.87
C TYR A 51 5.60 15.88 -8.87
N ARG A 52 5.38 16.15 -10.16
CA ARG A 52 6.29 15.73 -11.23
C ARG A 52 7.70 16.30 -11.06
N GLU A 53 7.80 17.61 -10.82
CA GLU A 53 9.09 18.31 -10.74
C GLU A 53 9.81 18.08 -9.40
N SER A 54 9.08 17.81 -8.31
CA SER A 54 9.69 17.51 -7.00
C SER A 54 10.07 16.04 -6.84
N GLY A 55 9.56 15.16 -7.70
CA GLY A 55 9.67 13.71 -7.54
C GLY A 55 8.77 13.14 -6.43
N PHE A 56 7.99 13.97 -5.73
CA PHE A 56 7.03 13.47 -4.75
C PHE A 56 5.81 12.85 -5.44
N SER A 57 5.32 11.74 -4.89
CA SER A 57 4.03 11.17 -5.30
C SER A 57 2.91 11.70 -4.39
N PRO A 58 1.65 11.77 -4.89
CA PRO A 58 0.50 11.99 -4.02
C PRO A 58 0.49 10.99 -2.88
N LEU A 59 0.19 11.47 -1.68
CA LEU A 59 0.38 10.70 -0.45
C LEU A 59 -0.44 9.40 -0.42
N ASP A 60 -1.67 9.42 -0.93
CA ASP A 60 -2.53 8.22 -0.98
C ASP A 60 -1.87 7.09 -1.75
N ILE A 61 -1.33 7.42 -2.93
CA ILE A 61 -0.67 6.46 -3.82
C ILE A 61 0.56 5.88 -3.13
N GLU A 62 1.33 6.71 -2.43
CA GLU A 62 2.54 6.25 -1.75
C GLU A 62 2.20 5.34 -0.55
N LEU A 63 1.17 5.68 0.22
CA LEU A 63 0.71 4.83 1.31
C LEU A 63 0.14 3.50 0.82
N ASP A 64 -0.60 3.50 -0.29
CA ASP A 64 -1.08 2.27 -0.95
C ASP A 64 0.08 1.41 -1.43
N ARG A 65 1.11 2.01 -2.06
CA ARG A 65 2.34 1.30 -2.45
C ARG A 65 3.04 0.69 -1.25
N MET A 66 3.18 1.44 -0.15
CA MET A 66 3.80 0.93 1.07
C MET A 66 3.00 -0.24 1.66
N ALA A 67 1.66 -0.16 1.65
CA ALA A 67 0.80 -1.25 2.09
C ALA A 67 1.00 -2.49 1.22
N LEU A 68 0.96 -2.34 -0.12
CA LEU A 68 1.24 -3.43 -1.07
C LEU A 68 2.63 -4.04 -0.86
N LEU A 69 3.67 -3.23 -0.66
CA LEU A 69 5.01 -3.75 -0.38
C LEU A 69 5.07 -4.54 0.93
N ALA A 70 4.34 -4.10 1.97
CA ALA A 70 4.25 -4.84 3.23
C ALA A 70 3.56 -6.20 3.03
N THR A 71 2.51 -6.26 2.20
CA THR A 71 1.83 -7.53 1.89
C THR A 71 2.75 -8.47 1.13
N VAL A 72 3.43 -7.98 0.10
CA VAL A 72 4.37 -8.75 -0.70
C VAL A 72 5.50 -9.31 0.16
N ARG A 73 6.07 -8.49 1.07
CA ARG A 73 7.10 -8.95 2.02
C ARG A 73 6.60 -10.07 2.92
N LEU A 74 5.38 -9.96 3.45
CA LEU A 74 4.77 -10.99 4.27
C LEU A 74 4.52 -12.29 3.49
N ARG A 75 4.01 -12.20 2.26
CA ARG A 75 3.71 -13.37 1.41
C ARG A 75 4.97 -14.05 0.86
N ARG A 76 6.05 -13.29 0.65
CA ARG A 76 7.35 -13.81 0.20
C ARG A 76 8.15 -14.54 1.29
N LEU A 77 7.73 -14.47 2.55
CA LEU A 77 8.35 -15.28 3.59
C LEU A 77 8.20 -16.77 3.26
N ASP A 78 9.16 -17.57 3.70
CA ASP A 78 9.11 -19.03 3.61
C ASP A 78 7.74 -19.56 4.12
N PRO A 79 7.07 -20.49 3.41
CA PRO A 79 5.86 -21.16 3.89
C PRO A 79 5.93 -21.66 5.34
N TYR A 80 7.11 -22.06 5.82
CA TYR A 80 7.29 -22.54 7.19
C TYR A 80 7.57 -21.42 8.21
N HIS A 81 7.68 -20.17 7.76
CA HIS A 81 7.97 -19.03 8.61
C HIS A 81 6.82 -18.73 9.59
N PRO A 82 7.10 -18.52 10.90
CA PRO A 82 6.05 -18.38 11.93
C PRO A 82 5.15 -17.16 11.69
N LEU A 83 5.68 -16.04 11.19
CA LEU A 83 4.86 -14.87 10.86
C LEU A 83 3.90 -15.12 9.69
N ARG A 84 4.30 -15.93 8.72
CA ARG A 84 3.46 -16.27 7.56
C ARG A 84 2.33 -17.19 7.98
N ARG A 85 2.65 -18.27 8.70
CA ARG A 85 1.65 -19.17 9.28
C ARG A 85 0.66 -18.44 10.17
N ARG A 86 1.14 -17.51 11.01
CA ARG A 86 0.27 -16.67 11.85
C ARG A 86 -0.63 -15.76 11.02
N ALA A 87 -0.11 -15.15 9.94
CA ALA A 87 -0.91 -14.31 9.06
C ALA A 87 -2.01 -15.11 8.35
N GLU A 88 -1.70 -16.33 7.89
CA GLU A 88 -2.67 -17.24 7.27
C GLU A 88 -3.77 -17.65 8.27
N GLN A 89 -3.40 -18.01 9.51
CA GLN A 89 -4.37 -18.30 10.58
C GLN A 89 -5.25 -17.09 10.92
N ILE A 90 -4.71 -15.88 10.88
CA ILE A 90 -5.49 -14.65 11.12
C ILE A 90 -6.46 -14.42 9.97
N ALA A 91 -6.02 -14.59 8.73
CA ALA A 91 -6.85 -14.46 7.55
C ALA A 91 -8.01 -15.47 7.55
N SER A 92 -7.77 -16.71 7.98
CA SER A 92 -8.83 -17.72 8.11
C SER A 92 -9.80 -17.44 9.26
N ASN A 93 -9.29 -16.96 10.41
CA ASN A 93 -10.11 -16.74 11.60
C ASN A 93 -10.89 -15.42 11.55
N GLY A 94 -10.40 -14.40 10.83
CA GLY A 94 -11.02 -13.07 10.72
C GLY A 94 -11.02 -12.23 12.01
N ARG A 95 -10.43 -12.73 13.11
CA ARG A 95 -10.49 -12.06 14.42
C ARG A 95 -9.40 -11.00 14.59
N GLN A 96 -9.82 -9.79 14.98
CA GLN A 96 -8.94 -8.65 15.24
C GLN A 96 -8.42 -8.61 16.71
N THR A 97 -7.83 -9.71 17.19
CA THR A 97 -7.40 -9.83 18.59
C THR A 97 -6.12 -9.08 18.91
N SER A 98 -5.26 -8.85 17.92
CA SER A 98 -3.97 -8.19 18.10
C SER A 98 -3.74 -7.09 17.06
N HIS A 99 -2.76 -6.22 17.33
CA HIS A 99 -2.33 -5.22 16.35
C HIS A 99 -1.87 -5.87 15.04
N PHE A 100 -1.17 -6.99 15.12
CA PHE A 100 -0.76 -7.74 13.93
C PHE A 100 -1.99 -8.26 13.18
N ALA A 101 -3.01 -8.74 13.89
CA ALA A 101 -4.23 -9.22 13.25
C ALA A 101 -4.99 -8.11 12.50
N ARG A 102 -5.14 -6.93 13.13
CA ARG A 102 -5.71 -5.75 12.47
C ARG A 102 -4.94 -5.34 11.23
N HIS A 103 -3.61 -5.44 11.28
CA HIS A 103 -2.74 -5.14 10.15
C HIS A 103 -2.99 -6.12 9.00
N ILE A 104 -2.87 -7.42 9.24
CA ILE A 104 -3.07 -8.46 8.22
C ILE A 104 -4.44 -8.35 7.54
N LEU A 105 -5.49 -8.07 8.31
CA LEU A 105 -6.85 -7.95 7.78
C LEU A 105 -7.08 -6.68 6.95
N ALA A 106 -6.29 -5.63 7.17
CA ALA A 106 -6.39 -4.37 6.43
C ALA A 106 -5.52 -4.33 5.16
N LEU A 107 -4.62 -5.32 5.00
CA LEU A 107 -3.69 -5.37 3.90
C LEU A 107 -4.38 -5.82 2.60
N PRO A 108 -4.08 -5.18 1.44
CA PRO A 108 -4.64 -5.59 0.16
C PRO A 108 -4.17 -6.99 -0.26
N ASN A 109 -4.98 -7.66 -1.08
CA ASN A 109 -4.54 -8.90 -1.73
C ASN A 109 -3.38 -8.62 -2.69
N SER A 110 -2.32 -9.41 -2.62
CA SER A 110 -1.17 -9.34 -3.53
C SER A 110 -0.87 -10.68 -4.17
N GLU A 111 -0.50 -10.67 -5.45
CA GLU A 111 -0.16 -11.90 -6.16
C GLU A 111 1.01 -12.61 -5.47
N GLN A 112 0.81 -13.89 -5.15
CA GLN A 112 1.86 -14.73 -4.59
C GLN A 112 2.68 -15.31 -5.74
N ILE A 113 3.80 -14.68 -6.05
CA ILE A 113 4.75 -15.21 -7.03
C ILE A 113 5.70 -16.16 -6.29
N ASN A 114 5.65 -17.45 -6.63
CA ASN A 114 6.66 -18.41 -6.19
C ASN A 114 7.94 -18.18 -7.01
N PRO A 115 9.05 -17.73 -6.39
CA PRO A 115 10.27 -17.39 -7.12
C PRO A 115 10.94 -18.61 -7.77
N LEU A 116 10.63 -19.83 -7.32
CA LEU A 116 11.13 -21.07 -7.91
C LEU A 116 10.32 -21.49 -9.15
N GLN A 117 9.03 -21.15 -9.20
CA GLN A 117 8.18 -21.39 -10.37
C GLN A 117 8.35 -20.27 -11.41
N TYR A 118 8.52 -19.03 -10.95
CA TYR A 118 8.68 -17.85 -11.78
C TYR A 118 9.99 -17.17 -11.42
N THR A 119 11.07 -17.63 -12.04
CA THR A 119 12.38 -17.02 -11.84
C THR A 119 12.42 -15.62 -12.47
N PRO A 120 13.26 -14.71 -11.96
CA PRO A 120 13.31 -13.32 -12.45
C PRO A 120 13.67 -13.15 -13.93
N TRP A 121 14.27 -14.18 -14.55
CA TRP A 121 14.67 -14.18 -15.95
C TRP A 121 13.61 -14.80 -16.89
N HIS A 122 12.51 -15.33 -16.36
CA HIS A 122 11.38 -15.72 -17.20
C HIS A 122 10.53 -14.50 -17.57
N PRO A 123 10.07 -14.40 -18.83
CA PRO A 123 9.13 -13.36 -19.23
C PRO A 123 7.87 -13.44 -18.35
N ARG A 124 7.47 -12.32 -17.76
CA ARG A 124 6.19 -12.27 -17.04
C ARG A 124 5.06 -12.41 -18.04
N GLU A 125 4.03 -13.17 -17.69
CA GLU A 125 2.79 -13.19 -18.45
C GLU A 125 2.22 -11.78 -18.52
N SER A 126 1.86 -11.35 -19.74
CA SER A 126 1.19 -10.07 -19.96
C SER A 126 -0.12 -10.04 -19.17
N ARG A 127 -0.47 -8.89 -18.61
CA ARG A 127 -1.69 -8.71 -17.78
C ARG A 127 -2.97 -9.16 -18.49
N GLU A 128 -2.97 -9.11 -19.82
CA GLU A 128 -4.02 -9.57 -20.73
C GLU A 128 -4.28 -11.08 -20.63
N ASN A 129 -3.24 -11.88 -20.35
CA ASN A 129 -3.32 -13.34 -20.26
C ASN A 129 -3.80 -13.83 -18.87
N ALA A 130 -3.68 -12.99 -17.83
CA ALA A 130 -4.04 -13.33 -16.46
C ALA A 130 -5.53 -13.10 -16.13
N GLN A 131 -6.28 -12.48 -17.05
CA GLN A 131 -7.72 -12.17 -16.89
C GLN A 131 -8.64 -13.15 -17.66
N ALA A 132 -8.06 -14.15 -18.33
CA ALA A 132 -8.77 -15.19 -19.08
C ALA A 132 -9.15 -16.39 -18.20
#